data_AF-A0A7X8R4M0-F1
#
_entry.id   AF-A0A7X8R4M0-F1
#
_cell.length_a   1.000
_cell.length_b   1.000
_cell.length_c   1.000
_cell.angle_alpha   90.00
_cell.angle_beta   90.00
_cell.angle_gamma   90.00
#
_symmetry.space_group_name_H-M   'P 1'
#
loop_
_entity.id
_entity.type
_entity.pdbx_description
1 polymer ?
#
loop_
_entity_poly.entity_id
_entity_poly.type
_entity_poly.pdbx_seq_one_letter_code
_entity_poly.pdbx_strand_id
1 'polypeptide(L)'
;MRIFLYRLARLLFDAAELVLLIRVVVSWLPVYRDNKLIILLYKVTEPVLAPIRSMIRRSSVGHRLIFDFSPLIAFLLLAILRRIVLWII
;
A
#
# COMPACT_ATOMS: atom_id res chain seq x y z
N MET A 1 -4.36 20.76 20.39
CA MET A 1 -3.80 20.66 19.01
C MET A 1 -3.07 19.34 18.75
N ARG A 2 -2.05 18.96 19.54
CA ARG A 2 -1.27 17.71 19.33
C ARG A 2 -2.12 16.42 19.31
N ILE A 3 -3.08 16.28 20.22
CA ILE A 3 -3.98 15.11 20.27
C ILE A 3 -4.81 14.98 18.97
N PHE A 4 -5.28 16.11 18.42
CA PHE A 4 -6.03 16.12 17.18
C PHE A 4 -5.15 15.66 16.01
N LEU A 5 -3.94 16.20 15.88
CA LEU A 5 -2.97 15.80 14.86
C LEU A 5 -2.61 14.31 14.96
N TYR A 6 -2.41 13.81 16.17
CA TYR A 6 -2.12 12.40 16.42
C TYR A 6 -3.26 11.49 15.95
N ARG A 7 -4.51 11.84 16.29
CA ARG A 7 -5.70 11.07 15.87
C ARG A 7 -5.90 11.11 14.36
N LEU A 8 -5.72 12.28 13.74
CA LEU A 8 -5.84 12.45 12.29
C LEU A 8 -4.78 11.62 11.55
N ALA A 9 -3.51 11.74 11.95
CA ALA A 9 -2.42 10.97 11.36
C ALA A 9 -2.68 9.47 11.48
N ARG A 10 -3.08 9.00 12.67
CA ARG A 10 -3.43 7.59 12.91
C ARG A 10 -4.54 7.13 11.96
N LEU A 11 -5.62 7.90 11.82
CA LEU A 11 -6.74 7.56 10.94
C LEU A 11 -6.32 7.47 9.47
N LEU A 12 -5.43 8.36 9.01
CA LEU A 12 -4.90 8.31 7.64
C LEU A 12 -4.06 7.04 7.40
N PHE A 13 -3.22 6.65 8.35
CA PHE A 13 -2.46 5.39 8.25
C PHE A 13 -3.37 4.17 8.26
N ASP A 14 -4.36 4.12 9.17
CA ASP A 14 -5.33 3.02 9.23
C ASP A 14 -6.13 2.91 7.91
N ALA A 15 -6.54 4.04 7.32
CA ALA A 15 -7.22 4.08 6.02
C ALA A 15 -6.31 3.60 4.88
N ALA A 16 -5.04 4.01 4.86
CA ALA A 16 -4.08 3.57 3.86
C ALA A 16 -3.79 2.06 3.96
N GLU A 17 -3.61 1.53 5.17
CA GLU A 17 -3.48 0.10 5.43
C GLU A 17 -4.71 -0.67 4.94
N LEU A 18 -5.93 -0.16 5.21
CA LEU A 18 -7.17 -0.77 4.74
C LEU A 18 -7.25 -0.81 3.21
N VAL A 19 -6.91 0.29 2.53
CA VAL A 19 -6.91 0.35 1.06
C VAL A 19 -5.89 -0.63 0.47
N LEU A 20 -4.69 -0.74 1.06
CA LEU A 20 -3.69 -1.73 0.67
C LEU A 20 -4.18 -3.18 0.95
N LEU A 21 -4.94 -3.40 2.01
CA LEU A 21 -5.50 -4.72 2.30
C LEU A 21 -6.55 -5.11 1.27
N ILE A 22 -7.48 -4.21 0.97
CA ILE A 22 -8.48 -4.39 -0.09
C ILE A 22 -7.78 -4.66 -1.42
N ARG A 23 -6.69 -3.95 -1.71
CA ARG A 23 -5.86 -4.15 -2.91
C ARG A 23 -5.31 -5.57 -3.03
N VAL A 24 -4.82 -6.15 -1.93
CA VAL A 24 -4.34 -7.54 -1.91
C VAL A 24 -5.48 -8.52 -2.08
N VAL A 25 -6.60 -8.34 -1.36
CA VAL A 25 -7.75 -9.24 -1.47
C VAL A 25 -8.32 -9.22 -2.89
N VAL A 26 -8.51 -8.04 -3.47
CA VAL A 26 -9.04 -7.87 -4.84
C VAL A 26 -8.10 -8.47 -5.89
N SER A 27 -6.78 -8.47 -5.66
CA SER A 27 -5.84 -9.05 -6.64
C SER A 27 -5.90 -10.58 -6.72
N TRP A 28 -6.42 -11.25 -5.68
CA TRP A 28 -6.64 -12.70 -5.65
C TRP A 28 -8.02 -13.11 -6.13
N LEU A 29 -9.00 -12.21 -6.10
CA LEU A 29 -10.34 -12.49 -6.58
C LEU A 29 -10.42 -12.39 -8.12
N PRO A 30 -11.15 -13.28 -8.80
CA PRO A 30 -11.36 -13.22 -10.24
C PRO A 30 -12.43 -12.17 -10.60
N VAL A 31 -12.17 -10.89 -10.28
CA VAL A 31 -13.12 -9.79 -10.50
C VAL A 31 -12.86 -9.08 -11.84
N TYR A 32 -13.93 -8.74 -12.56
CA TYR A 32 -13.83 -7.96 -13.80
C TYR A 32 -13.22 -6.58 -13.54
N ARG A 33 -12.12 -6.27 -14.23
CA ARG A 33 -11.31 -5.05 -14.02
C ARG A 33 -11.97 -3.77 -14.53
N ASP A 34 -13.14 -3.88 -15.18
CA ASP A 34 -13.88 -2.74 -15.74
C ASP A 34 -14.77 -2.05 -14.69
N ASN A 35 -14.86 -2.60 -13.47
CA ASN A 35 -15.58 -1.94 -12.39
C ASN A 35 -14.87 -0.64 -11.96
N LYS A 36 -15.60 0.49 -11.99
CA LYS A 36 -15.10 1.82 -11.62
C LYS A 36 -14.41 1.84 -10.25
N LEU A 37 -14.90 1.08 -9.27
CA LEU A 37 -14.31 1.02 -7.93
C LEU A 37 -12.96 0.30 -7.93
N ILE A 38 -12.83 -0.76 -8.73
CA ILE A 38 -11.56 -1.47 -8.90
C ILE A 38 -10.58 -0.55 -9.62
N ILE A 39 -10.98 0.10 -10.71
CA ILE A 39 -10.13 1.06 -11.41
C ILE A 39 -9.64 2.16 -10.45
N LEU A 40 -10.52 2.70 -9.61
CA LEU A 40 -10.14 3.69 -8.59
C LEU A 40 -9.13 3.12 -7.59
N LEU A 41 -9.35 1.91 -7.09
CA LEU A 41 -8.42 1.21 -6.19
C LEU A 41 -7.04 1.05 -6.84
N TYR A 42 -6.97 0.62 -8.10
CA TYR A 42 -5.72 0.55 -8.88
C TYR A 42 -5.08 1.94 -8.99
N LYS A 43 -5.84 2.97 -9.35
CA LYS A 43 -5.31 4.35 -9.49
C LYS A 43 -4.74 4.93 -8.20
N VAL A 44 -5.35 4.66 -7.06
CA VAL A 44 -4.90 5.19 -5.76
C VAL A 44 -3.68 4.42 -5.25
N THR A 45 -3.63 3.10 -5.45
CA THR A 45 -2.56 2.25 -4.90
C THR A 45 -1.33 2.15 -5.80
N GLU A 46 -1.47 2.23 -7.14
CA GLU A 46 -0.36 2.06 -8.06
C GLU A 46 0.78 3.10 -7.92
N PRO A 47 0.55 4.39 -7.62
CA PRO A 47 1.64 5.33 -7.38
C PRO A 47 2.60 4.88 -6.25
N VAL A 48 2.10 4.10 -5.28
CA VAL A 48 2.92 3.52 -4.20
C VAL A 48 3.48 2.16 -4.60
N LEU A 49 2.66 1.29 -5.20
CA LEU A 49 3.06 -0.09 -5.51
C LEU A 49 3.98 -0.20 -6.73
N ALA A 50 3.77 0.59 -7.78
CA ALA A 50 4.56 0.56 -9.01
C ALA A 50 6.05 0.82 -8.79
N PRO A 51 6.49 1.85 -8.03
CA PRO A 51 7.92 2.05 -7.77
C PRO A 51 8.52 0.89 -6.96
N ILE A 52 7.82 0.40 -5.93
CA ILE A 52 8.25 -0.75 -5.14
C ILE A 52 8.41 -1.99 -6.05
N ARG A 53 7.40 -2.29 -6.88
CA ARG A 53 7.43 -3.40 -7.83
C ARG A 53 8.57 -3.26 -8.83
N SER A 54 8.82 -2.06 -9.34
CA SER A 54 9.93 -1.76 -10.24
C SER A 54 11.28 -2.04 -9.58
N MET A 55 11.48 -1.62 -8.33
CA MET A 55 12.70 -1.91 -7.55
C MET A 55 12.90 -3.41 -7.34
N ILE A 56 11.85 -4.14 -6.94
CA ILE A 56 11.92 -5.61 -6.79
C ILE A 56 12.34 -6.27 -8.11
N ARG A 57 11.66 -5.94 -9.22
CA ARG A 57 11.93 -6.56 -10.53
C ARG A 57 13.31 -6.25 -11.10
N ARG A 58 13.90 -5.11 -10.73
CA ARG A 58 15.27 -4.73 -11.09
C ARG A 58 16.34 -5.41 -10.24
N SER A 59 15.96 -5.97 -9.08
CA SER A 59 16.90 -6.73 -8.24
C SER A 59 17.19 -8.11 -8.84
N SER A 60 18.41 -8.61 -8.60
CA SER A 60 18.87 -9.92 -9.08
C SER A 60 18.00 -11.09 -8.60
N VAL A 61 17.41 -10.95 -7.41
CA VAL A 61 16.52 -11.94 -6.78
C VAL A 61 15.08 -11.78 -7.28
N GLY A 62 14.60 -10.54 -7.39
CA GLY A 62 13.19 -10.25 -7.67
C GLY A 62 12.77 -10.38 -9.14
N HIS A 63 13.71 -10.42 -10.09
CA HIS A 63 13.39 -10.59 -11.50
C HIS A 63 12.69 -11.93 -11.81
N ARG A 64 12.91 -12.97 -10.99
CA ARG A 64 12.31 -14.30 -11.16
C ARG A 64 11.01 -14.50 -10.38
N LEU A 65 10.56 -13.51 -9.60
CA LEU A 65 9.35 -13.63 -8.80
C LEU A 65 8.11 -13.52 -9.68
N ILE A 66 7.24 -14.53 -9.61
CA ILE A 66 5.96 -14.57 -10.32
C ILE A 66 4.90 -13.79 -9.54
N PHE A 67 4.99 -13.79 -8.20
CA PHE A 67 4.04 -13.10 -7.33
C PHE A 67 4.45 -11.66 -7.06
N ASP A 68 3.45 -10.77 -7.03
CA ASP A 68 3.66 -9.38 -6.68
C ASP A 68 3.76 -9.21 -5.17
N PHE A 69 4.99 -9.20 -4.65
CA PHE A 69 5.29 -8.91 -3.24
C PHE A 69 5.30 -7.41 -2.92
N SER A 70 5.03 -6.52 -3.89
CA SER A 70 5.01 -5.09 -3.62
C SER A 70 4.03 -4.65 -2.52
N PRO A 71 2.82 -5.26 -2.36
CA PRO A 71 1.93 -4.88 -1.27
C PRO A 71 2.50 -5.20 0.11
N LEU A 72 3.23 -6.32 0.25
CA LEU A 72 3.87 -6.69 1.51
C LEU A 72 4.94 -5.67 1.91
N ILE A 73 5.78 -5.27 0.95
CA ILE A 73 6.78 -4.22 1.18
C ILE A 73 6.09 -2.88 1.48
N ALA A 74 4.99 -2.56 0.79
CA ALA A 74 4.22 -1.35 1.07
C ALA A 74 3.68 -1.33 2.51
N PHE A 75 3.12 -2.44 3.01
CA PHE A 75 2.70 -2.56 4.41
C PHE A 75 3.84 -2.33 5.39
N LEU A 76 5.01 -2.93 5.13
CA LEU A 76 6.19 -2.74 5.98
C LEU A 76 6.65 -1.28 6.02
N LEU A 77 6.76 -0.64 4.84
CA LEU A 77 7.14 0.77 4.73
C LEU A 77 6.12 1.68 5.42
N LEU A 78 4.83 1.39 5.27
CA LEU A 78 3.75 2.14 5.90
C LEU A 78 3.79 2.01 7.43
N ALA A 79 4.06 0.82 7.96
CA ALA A 79 4.21 0.59 9.39
C ALA A 79 5.41 1.35 9.99
N ILE A 80 6.55 1.36 9.28
CA ILE A 80 7.73 2.14 9.68
C ILE A 80 7.40 3.64 9.66
N LEU A 81 6.80 4.12 8.56
CA LEU A 81 6.44 5.53 8.41
C LEU A 81 5.44 5.98 9.49
N ARG A 82 4.44 5.16 9.79
CA ARG A 82 3.47 5.38 10.87
C ARG A 82 4.18 5.56 12.21
N ARG A 83 5.12 4.67 12.54
CA ARG A 83 5.85 4.75 13.82
C ARG A 83 6.68 6.03 13.92
N ILE A 84 7.35 6.42 12.84
CA ILE A 84 8.14 7.66 12.79
C ILE A 84 7.23 8.89 12.95
N VAL A 85 6.16 8.98 12.17
CA VAL A 85 5.25 10.15 12.19
C VAL A 85 4.58 10.29 13.56
N LEU A 86 4.07 9.20 14.13
CA LEU A 86 3.42 9.24 15.44
C LEU A 86 4.39 9.49 16.60
N TRP A 87 5.69 9.27 16.40
CA TRP A 87 6.72 9.59 17.39
C TRP A 87 7.10 11.07 17.37
N ILE A 88 7.02 11.73 16.20
CA ILE A 88 7.36 13.15 16.04
C ILE A 88 6.26 14.09 16.55
N ILE A 89 4.98 13.69 16.42
CA ILE A 89 3.80 14.50 16.80
C ILE A 89 3.54 14.43 18.31
#